data_AF-A0AAD0KBF1-F1
#
_entry.id   AF-A0AAD0KBF1-F1
#
_cell.length_a   1.000
_cell.length_b   1.000
_cell.length_c   1.000
_cell.angle_alpha   90.00
_cell.angle_beta   90.00
_cell.angle_gamma   90.00
#
_symmetry.space_group_name_H-M   'P 1'
#
loop_
_entity.id
_entity.type
_entity.pdbx_description
1 polymer ?
#
loop_
_entity_poly.entity_id
_entity_poly.type
_entity_poly.pdbx_seq_one_letter_code
_entity_poly.pdbx_strand_id
1 'polypeptide(L)'
;MSTEIPADAVLIDTDGDGAVDAALTDVDGDGTTDAILDTDGDGQADSIAYDTDADGEIDVIEADTDADGLTDIAVADTDGDGTFDTAVDDEGNVEVGDYGSIDGGDAV
;
A
#
# COMPACT_ATOMS: atom_id res chain seq x y z
N MET A 1 -29.67 -5.60 2.55
CA MET A 1 -28.36 -5.30 3.13
C MET A 1 -27.42 -5.25 1.94
N SER A 2 -27.33 -4.08 1.31
CA SER A 2 -26.40 -3.84 0.22
C SER A 2 -25.09 -3.48 0.88
N THR A 3 -24.11 -4.38 0.83
CA THR A 3 -22.72 -3.98 0.98
C THR A 3 -22.40 -3.20 -0.29
N GLU A 4 -22.49 -1.88 -0.19
CA GLU A 4 -22.00 -0.98 -1.22
C GLU A 4 -20.48 -1.12 -1.18
N ILE A 5 -19.92 -1.97 -2.04
CA ILE A 5 -18.54 -1.78 -2.47
C ILE A 5 -18.52 -0.35 -3.01
N PRO A 6 -17.71 0.57 -2.44
CA PRO A 6 -17.63 1.93 -2.97
C PRO A 6 -17.34 1.83 -4.47
N ALA A 7 -18.00 2.68 -5.26
CA ALA A 7 -18.00 2.56 -6.73
C ALA A 7 -16.60 2.72 -7.35
N ASP A 8 -15.61 3.12 -6.57
CA ASP A 8 -14.21 3.32 -6.96
C ASP A 8 -13.27 2.21 -6.45
N ALA A 9 -13.78 1.15 -5.81
CA ALA A 9 -12.96 0.00 -5.46
C ALA A 9 -12.76 -0.94 -6.67
N VAL A 10 -11.57 -0.94 -7.25
CA VAL A 10 -11.14 -1.88 -8.28
C VAL A 10 -10.50 -3.08 -7.61
N LEU A 11 -11.23 -4.18 -7.53
CA LEU A 11 -10.69 -5.47 -7.11
C LEU A 11 -10.18 -6.22 -8.34
N ILE A 12 -8.92 -6.66 -8.27
CA ILE A 12 -8.20 -7.40 -9.30
C ILE A 12 -7.93 -8.77 -8.71
N ASP A 13 -8.51 -9.79 -9.33
CA ASP A 13 -8.21 -11.20 -9.09
C ASP A 13 -7.51 -11.69 -10.37
N THR A 14 -6.20 -11.84 -10.29
CA THR A 14 -5.30 -12.18 -11.41
C THR A 14 -5.23 -13.68 -11.60
N ASP A 15 -5.28 -14.47 -10.53
CA ASP A 15 -5.12 -15.92 -10.56
C ASP A 15 -6.45 -16.71 -10.65
N GLY A 16 -7.57 -16.05 -10.34
CA GLY A 16 -8.93 -16.55 -10.47
C GLY A 16 -9.36 -17.50 -9.35
N ASP A 17 -8.69 -17.47 -8.19
CA ASP A 17 -8.99 -18.33 -7.05
C ASP A 17 -10.15 -17.82 -6.17
N GLY A 18 -10.54 -16.56 -6.36
CA GLY A 18 -11.62 -15.89 -5.64
C GLY A 18 -11.19 -15.07 -4.42
N ALA A 19 -9.89 -15.01 -4.12
CA ALA A 19 -9.26 -13.97 -3.33
C ALA A 19 -8.98 -12.73 -4.21
N VAL A 20 -8.64 -11.61 -3.58
CA VAL A 20 -8.40 -10.35 -4.31
C VAL A 20 -6.91 -10.13 -4.37
N ASP A 21 -6.30 -10.32 -5.54
CA ASP A 21 -4.86 -10.15 -5.67
C ASP A 21 -4.38 -8.70 -5.53
N ALA A 22 -5.20 -7.74 -5.96
CA ALA A 22 -4.95 -6.33 -5.74
C ALA A 22 -6.26 -5.55 -5.63
N ALA A 23 -6.34 -4.59 -4.74
CA ALA A 23 -7.49 -3.69 -4.61
C ALA A 23 -7.03 -2.23 -4.66
N LEU A 24 -7.57 -1.46 -5.59
CA LEU A 24 -7.43 -0.01 -5.60
C LEU A 24 -8.72 0.57 -5.04
N THR A 25 -8.72 1.12 -3.83
CA THR A 25 -9.91 1.68 -3.19
C THR A 25 -9.54 2.73 -2.17
N ASP A 26 -10.38 3.74 -2.02
CA ASP A 26 -10.35 4.66 -0.88
C ASP A 26 -10.77 3.89 0.39
N VAL A 27 -9.81 3.39 1.19
CA VAL A 27 -10.06 2.64 2.42
C VAL A 27 -10.28 3.58 3.59
N ASP A 28 -9.49 4.66 3.67
CA ASP A 28 -9.49 5.56 4.82
C ASP A 28 -10.52 6.71 4.70
N GLY A 29 -11.08 6.90 3.52
CA GLY A 29 -12.14 7.87 3.22
C GLY A 29 -11.64 9.29 3.04
N ASP A 30 -10.36 9.48 2.74
CA ASP A 30 -9.75 10.79 2.51
C ASP A 30 -10.04 11.35 1.10
N GLY A 31 -10.53 10.50 0.19
CA GLY A 31 -10.89 10.84 -1.18
C GLY A 31 -9.83 10.51 -2.24
N THR A 32 -8.76 9.80 -1.87
CA THR A 32 -7.72 9.26 -2.75
C THR A 32 -7.93 7.78 -3.00
N THR A 33 -7.04 7.13 -3.73
CA THR A 33 -7.12 5.69 -3.99
C THR A 33 -5.96 4.98 -3.35
N ASP A 34 -6.22 4.24 -2.27
CA ASP A 34 -5.24 3.33 -1.68
C ASP A 34 -5.04 2.10 -2.57
N ALA A 35 -3.82 1.55 -2.62
CA ALA A 35 -3.51 0.33 -3.35
C ALA A 35 -3.12 -0.80 -2.40
N ILE A 36 -3.96 -1.82 -2.33
CA ILE A 36 -3.73 -3.06 -1.60
C ILE A 36 -3.26 -4.12 -2.61
N LEU A 37 -2.29 -4.93 -2.20
CA LEU A 37 -1.75 -6.07 -2.93
C LEU A 37 -1.75 -7.28 -1.99
N ASP A 38 -2.26 -8.40 -2.47
CA ASP A 38 -2.32 -9.71 -1.82
C ASP A 38 -1.90 -10.73 -2.90
N THR A 39 -0.62 -11.08 -2.97
CA THR A 39 -0.09 -11.91 -4.06
C THR A 39 -0.31 -13.40 -3.83
N ASP A 40 -0.58 -13.81 -2.59
CA ASP A 40 -0.70 -15.21 -2.20
C ASP A 40 -2.14 -15.70 -2.04
N GLY A 41 -3.11 -14.79 -2.10
CA GLY A 41 -4.54 -15.06 -2.10
C GLY A 41 -5.04 -15.60 -0.77
N ASP A 42 -4.30 -15.38 0.32
CA ASP A 42 -4.68 -15.86 1.65
C ASP A 42 -5.77 -14.99 2.31
N GLY A 43 -6.07 -13.83 1.71
CA GLY A 43 -7.03 -12.85 2.17
C GLY A 43 -6.45 -11.82 3.14
N GLN A 44 -5.13 -11.78 3.29
CA GLN A 44 -4.34 -10.77 3.98
C GLN A 44 -3.52 -10.00 2.94
N ALA A 45 -3.33 -8.70 3.17
CA ALA A 45 -2.58 -7.88 2.23
C ALA A 45 -1.08 -8.05 2.46
N ASP A 46 -0.37 -8.56 1.45
CA ASP A 46 1.10 -8.54 1.39
C ASP A 46 1.65 -7.11 1.39
N SER A 47 0.95 -6.16 0.78
CA SER A 47 1.37 -4.76 0.77
C SER A 47 0.19 -3.82 0.65
N ILE A 48 0.24 -2.68 1.34
CA ILE A 48 -0.78 -1.63 1.29
C ILE A 48 -0.07 -0.30 1.09
N ALA A 49 -0.49 0.45 0.09
CA ALA A 49 -0.02 1.78 -0.23
C ALA A 49 -1.15 2.79 0.00
N TYR A 50 -0.84 3.88 0.69
CA TYR A 50 -1.77 4.95 1.03
C TYR A 50 -1.30 6.27 0.42
N ASP A 51 -2.22 7.02 -0.18
CA ASP A 51 -2.02 8.38 -0.69
C ASP A 51 -2.82 9.31 0.23
N THR A 52 -2.17 9.96 1.20
CA THR A 52 -2.89 10.71 2.25
C THR A 52 -3.12 12.18 1.91
N ASP A 53 -2.46 12.69 0.87
CA ASP A 53 -2.47 14.11 0.51
C ASP A 53 -3.15 14.42 -0.83
N ALA A 54 -3.57 13.38 -1.55
CA ALA A 54 -4.30 13.43 -2.81
C ALA A 54 -3.53 14.05 -3.97
N ASP A 55 -2.20 14.04 -3.91
CA ASP A 55 -1.36 14.51 -4.98
C ASP A 55 -1.16 13.46 -6.11
N GLY A 56 -1.53 12.20 -5.83
CA GLY A 56 -1.44 11.06 -6.74
C GLY A 56 -0.12 10.27 -6.62
N GLU A 57 0.73 10.64 -5.69
CA GLU A 57 1.90 9.91 -5.21
C GLU A 57 1.52 9.14 -3.93
N ILE A 58 2.30 8.11 -3.60
CA ILE A 58 2.04 7.30 -2.40
C ILE A 58 2.87 7.84 -1.24
N ASP A 59 2.20 8.20 -0.15
CA ASP A 59 2.84 8.68 1.07
C ASP A 59 3.34 7.55 1.96
N VAL A 60 2.60 6.44 2.04
CA VAL A 60 2.91 5.36 2.98
C VAL A 60 2.77 4.01 2.30
N ILE A 61 3.74 3.14 2.46
CA ILE A 61 3.63 1.72 2.08
C ILE A 61 3.92 0.84 3.29
N GLU A 62 3.00 -0.05 3.57
CA GLU A 62 3.14 -1.15 4.51
C GLU A 62 3.33 -2.43 3.71
N ALA A 63 4.28 -3.28 4.07
CA ALA A 63 4.48 -4.59 3.49
C ALA A 63 4.59 -5.65 4.59
N ASP A 64 3.83 -6.72 4.41
CA ASP A 64 3.89 -7.98 5.14
C ASP A 64 4.58 -8.99 4.21
N THR A 65 5.80 -9.39 4.57
CA THR A 65 6.62 -10.30 3.75
C THR A 65 6.45 -11.76 4.18
N ASP A 66 5.96 -12.02 5.39
CA ASP A 66 5.78 -13.36 5.94
C ASP A 66 4.31 -13.83 5.99
N ALA A 67 3.38 -12.97 5.55
CA ALA A 67 1.94 -13.18 5.46
C ALA A 67 1.33 -13.61 6.80
N ASP A 68 1.88 -13.12 7.91
CA ASP A 68 1.35 -13.40 9.24
C ASP A 68 0.19 -12.47 9.65
N GLY A 69 -0.11 -11.48 8.80
CA GLY A 69 -1.14 -10.46 8.99
C GLY A 69 -0.65 -9.23 9.76
N LEU A 70 0.65 -9.13 10.04
CA LEU A 70 1.32 -7.98 10.62
C LEU A 70 2.28 -7.38 9.60
N THR A 71 2.30 -6.05 9.54
CA THR A 71 3.26 -5.33 8.73
C THR A 71 4.69 -5.60 9.22
N ASP A 72 5.51 -6.20 8.38
CA ASP A 72 6.94 -6.42 8.60
C ASP A 72 7.74 -5.12 8.44
N ILE A 73 7.41 -4.35 7.41
CA ILE A 73 8.10 -3.11 7.07
C ILE A 73 7.10 -2.07 6.58
N ALA A 74 7.19 -0.86 7.13
CA ALA A 74 6.44 0.30 6.69
C ALA A 74 7.40 1.39 6.26
N VAL A 75 7.26 1.91 5.05
CA VAL A 75 7.97 3.09 4.57
C VAL A 75 7.00 4.27 4.43
N ALA A 76 7.49 5.47 4.73
CA ALA A 76 6.70 6.69 4.63
C ALA A 76 7.52 7.82 4.03
N ASP A 77 6.87 8.63 3.22
CA ASP A 77 7.33 9.93 2.73
C ASP A 77 6.67 10.99 3.62
N THR A 78 7.48 11.59 4.48
CA THR A 78 6.98 12.61 5.42
C THR A 78 7.02 14.01 4.81
N ASP A 79 7.77 14.23 3.72
CA ASP A 79 8.00 15.55 3.15
C ASP A 79 7.33 15.78 1.78
N GLY A 80 6.69 14.73 1.23
CA GLY A 80 5.85 14.76 0.04
C GLY A 80 6.66 15.10 -1.20
N ASP A 81 7.89 14.59 -1.26
CA ASP A 81 8.80 14.81 -2.39
C ASP A 81 8.83 13.64 -3.39
N GLY A 82 8.07 12.58 -3.10
CA GLY A 82 7.98 11.35 -3.87
C GLY A 82 9.07 10.34 -3.51
N THR A 83 9.92 10.61 -2.52
CA THR A 83 10.92 9.66 -2.01
C THR A 83 10.58 9.28 -0.58
N PHE A 84 10.60 7.99 -0.27
CA PHE A 84 10.41 7.55 1.11
C PHE A 84 11.62 7.94 1.96
N ASP A 85 11.37 8.72 3.02
CA ASP A 85 12.39 9.23 3.92
C ASP A 85 12.51 8.44 5.22
N THR A 86 11.50 7.61 5.50
CA THR A 86 11.34 6.89 6.76
C THR A 86 10.99 5.44 6.48
N ALA A 87 11.64 4.52 7.19
CA ALA A 87 11.32 3.11 7.22
C ALA A 87 11.17 2.64 8.67
N VAL A 88 10.20 1.78 8.94
CA VAL A 88 9.90 1.22 10.25
C VAL A 88 9.76 -0.29 10.08
N ASP A 89 10.49 -1.07 10.85
CA ASP A 89 10.30 -2.52 10.91
C ASP A 89 9.34 -2.94 12.04
N ASP A 90 8.89 -4.19 12.00
CA ASP A 90 8.06 -4.86 13.00
C ASP A 90 8.67 -4.87 14.41
N GLU A 91 10.00 -4.77 14.48
CA GLU A 91 10.78 -4.65 15.70
C GLU A 91 10.80 -3.23 16.28
N GLY A 92 10.19 -2.28 15.57
CA GLY A 92 10.04 -0.88 15.95
C GLY A 92 11.31 -0.06 15.76
N ASN A 93 12.26 -0.55 14.97
CA ASN A 93 13.40 0.23 14.53
C ASN A 93 12.92 1.20 13.45
N VAL A 94 13.08 2.49 13.75
CA VAL A 94 12.82 3.56 12.78
C VAL A 94 14.16 3.90 12.15
N GLU A 95 14.29 3.62 10.87
CA GLU A 95 15.38 4.10 10.05
C GLU A 95 14.93 5.33 9.23
N VAL A 96 15.83 6.30 9.11
CA VAL A 96 15.58 7.53 8.35
C VAL A 96 16.67 7.69 7.30
N GLY A 97 16.27 7.83 6.05
CA GLY A 97 17.13 7.78 4.89
C GLY A 97 16.33 7.81 3.59
N ASP A 98 17.01 7.90 2.46
CA ASP A 98 16.38 7.87 1.14
C ASP A 98 16.19 6.41 0.69
N TYR A 99 14.95 5.93 0.73
CA TYR A 99 14.55 4.57 0.36
C TYR A 99 14.02 4.47 -1.08
N GLY A 100 14.07 5.57 -1.83
CA GLY A 100 13.63 5.64 -3.22
C GLY A 100 12.15 5.97 -3.39
N SER A 101 11.75 6.04 -4.66
CA SER A 101 10.45 6.49 -5.16
C SER A 101 9.68 5.34 -5.81
N ILE A 102 8.34 5.33 -5.71
CA ILE A 102 7.51 4.29 -6.34
C ILE A 102 7.16 4.59 -7.78
N ASP A 103 7.28 5.85 -8.16
CA ASP A 103 6.74 6.51 -9.34
C ASP A 103 7.52 6.18 -10.61
N GLY A 104 8.31 5.10 -10.58
CA GLY A 104 9.03 4.56 -11.73
C GLY A 104 10.02 5.56 -12.35
N GLY A 105 10.36 6.61 -11.60
CA GLY A 105 11.12 7.76 -12.07
C GLY A 105 12.63 7.56 -12.16
N ASP A 106 13.22 6.62 -11.40
CA ASP A 106 14.67 6.40 -11.46
C ASP A 106 15.07 5.42 -12.57
N ALA A 107 14.99 5.93 -13.80
CA ALA A 107 15.75 5.44 -14.93
C ALA A 107 16.87 6.43 -15.25
N VAL A 108 18.02 6.33 -14.57
CA VAL A 108 19.32 6.83 -15.09
C VAL A 108 20.46 5.83 -14.97
#